data_AF-A0A7S2AHL1-F1
#
_entry.id   AF-A0A7S2AHL1-F1
#
_cell.length_a   1.000
_cell.length_b   1.000
_cell.length_c   1.000
_cell.angle_alpha   90.00
_cell.angle_beta   90.00
_cell.angle_gamma   90.00
#
_symmetry.space_group_name_H-M   'P 1'
#
loop_
_entity.id
_entity.type
_entity.pdbx_description
1 polymer ?
#
loop_
_entity_poly.entity_id
_entity_poly.type
_entity_poly.pdbx_seq_one_letter_code
_entity_poly.pdbx_strand_id
1 'polypeptide(L)'
;MATIQAVENQDYFWPVLSTTIYFLLFQVFMVNQIWSKIVAGRRLGDPRLLDRFDYSSKHWEMGDRSFLNFLEQTPAVVALMWMDAIFCSARSAGIALLVYCVFRLLFPVFWAVKGRWNLLIEASTQPCYAIMNYWTASLLYLAVTGRQLGAVMPSNVLLVVIVVVLIHLGLTVVVFLVGGAFAKLLEQGFESEGASPLEESSSDAA
;
A
#
# COMPACT_ATOMS: atom_id res chain seq x y z
N MET A 1 17.40 -26.83 10.73
CA MET A 1 17.04 -25.47 10.26
C MET A 1 18.32 -24.72 10.00
N ALA A 2 18.40 -23.95 8.90
CA ALA A 2 19.55 -23.08 8.67
C ALA A 2 19.54 -21.96 9.71
N THR A 3 20.69 -21.66 10.31
CA THR A 3 20.84 -20.51 11.21
C THR A 3 20.85 -19.25 10.35
N ILE A 4 19.81 -18.41 10.49
CA ILE A 4 19.77 -17.10 9.83
C ILE A 4 20.60 -16.13 10.65
N GLN A 5 21.58 -15.49 10.02
CA GLN A 5 22.40 -14.45 10.62
C GLN A 5 22.17 -13.14 9.89
N ALA A 6 22.20 -12.03 10.63
CA ALA A 6 22.24 -10.70 10.02
C ALA A 6 23.50 -10.57 9.15
N VAL A 7 23.41 -9.86 8.04
CA VAL A 7 24.57 -9.62 7.20
C VAL A 7 25.45 -8.58 7.91
N GLU A 8 26.67 -8.99 8.23
CA GLU A 8 27.65 -8.16 8.96
C GLU A 8 28.22 -7.05 8.06
N ASN A 9 28.69 -5.95 8.67
CA ASN A 9 29.41 -4.84 8.02
C ASN A 9 28.67 -4.15 6.86
N GLN A 10 27.33 -4.11 6.91
CA GLN A 10 26.54 -3.37 5.93
C GLN A 10 26.53 -1.86 6.20
N ASP A 11 26.48 -1.07 5.13
CA ASP A 11 26.19 0.36 5.21
C ASP A 11 24.66 0.59 5.22
N TYR A 12 24.17 1.17 6.32
CA TYR A 12 22.75 1.48 6.55
C TYR A 12 22.36 2.90 6.13
N PHE A 13 23.23 3.63 5.44
CA PHE A 13 22.89 4.96 4.90
C PHE A 13 21.58 4.96 4.10
N TRP A 14 21.42 4.00 3.17
CA TRP A 14 20.24 3.96 2.28
C TRP A 14 18.92 3.69 3.02
N PRO A 15 18.80 2.69 3.91
CA PRO A 15 17.62 2.51 4.74
C PRO A 15 17.27 3.73 5.60
N VAL A 16 18.26 4.37 6.23
CA VAL A 16 18.03 5.56 7.07
C VAL A 16 17.52 6.73 6.24
N LEU A 17 18.19 7.04 5.12
CA LEU A 17 17.80 8.12 4.23
C LEU A 17 16.39 7.90 3.66
N SER A 18 16.14 6.72 3.11
CA SER A 18 14.86 6.37 2.49
C SER A 18 13.71 6.33 3.49
N THR A 19 13.93 5.84 4.71
CA THR A 19 12.93 5.89 5.80
C THR A 19 12.59 7.33 6.18
N THR A 20 13.60 8.20 6.27
CA THR A 20 13.38 9.62 6.56
C THR A 20 12.53 10.29 5.48
N ILE A 21 12.87 10.07 4.20
CA ILE A 21 12.09 10.57 3.06
C ILE A 21 10.67 10.00 3.07
N TYR A 22 10.52 8.70 3.37
CA TYR A 22 9.23 8.03 3.45
C TYR A 22 8.30 8.70 4.48
N PHE A 23 8.81 9.00 5.68
CA PHE A 23 8.01 9.66 6.71
C PHE A 23 7.75 11.15 6.42
N LEU A 24 8.64 11.84 5.73
CA LEU A 24 8.33 13.19 5.21
C LEU A 24 7.18 13.12 4.20
N LEU A 25 7.20 12.15 3.28
CA LEU A 25 6.11 11.94 2.34
C LEU A 25 4.80 11.56 3.05
N PHE A 26 4.86 10.72 4.08
CA PHE A 26 3.71 10.38 4.92
C PHE A 26 3.07 11.63 5.55
N GLN A 27 3.89 12.54 6.08
CA GLN A 27 3.40 13.82 6.62
C GLN A 27 2.77 14.71 5.54
N VAL A 28 3.32 14.73 4.32
CA VAL A 28 2.71 15.43 3.18
C VAL A 28 1.30 14.89 2.89
N PHE A 29 1.09 13.58 2.93
CA PHE A 29 -0.23 12.98 2.72
C PHE A 29 -1.21 13.31 3.86
N MET A 30 -0.74 13.32 5.10
CA MET A 30 -1.53 13.74 6.26
C MET A 30 -1.99 15.20 6.12
N VAL A 31 -1.07 16.10 5.76
CA VAL A 31 -1.38 17.51 5.53
C VAL A 31 -2.35 17.67 4.35
N ASN A 32 -2.17 16.91 3.27
CA ASN A 32 -3.10 16.90 2.14
C ASN A 32 -4.51 16.49 2.56
N GLN A 33 -4.67 15.45 3.38
CA GLN A 33 -5.98 15.05 3.93
C GLN A 33 -6.63 16.20 4.73
N ILE A 34 -5.87 16.86 5.60
CA ILE A 34 -6.37 18.00 6.40
C ILE A 34 -6.83 19.15 5.48
N TRP A 35 -6.03 19.51 4.48
CA TRP A 35 -6.40 20.56 3.52
C TRP A 35 -7.64 20.18 2.72
N SER A 36 -7.75 18.94 2.27
CA SER A 36 -8.94 18.46 1.58
C SER A 36 -10.20 18.57 2.45
N LYS A 37 -10.09 18.31 3.76
CA LYS A 37 -11.20 18.53 4.70
C LYS A 37 -11.59 20.00 4.79
N ILE A 38 -10.60 20.89 4.98
CA ILE A 38 -10.85 22.33 5.10
C ILE A 38 -11.53 22.88 3.85
N VAL A 39 -11.04 22.50 2.66
CA VAL A 39 -11.59 22.97 1.38
C VAL A 39 -13.01 22.47 1.16
N ALA A 40 -13.29 21.20 1.48
CA ALA A 40 -14.64 20.64 1.40
C ALA A 40 -15.58 21.34 2.40
N GLY A 41 -15.13 21.51 3.64
CA GLY A 41 -15.88 22.14 4.71
C GLY A 41 -16.27 23.59 4.46
N ARG A 42 -15.41 24.37 3.81
CA ARG A 42 -15.73 25.76 3.42
C ARG A 42 -16.94 25.85 2.49
N ARG A 43 -17.21 24.81 1.68
CA ARG A 43 -18.41 24.78 0.81
C ARG A 43 -19.70 24.54 1.61
N LEU A 44 -19.59 24.00 2.81
CA LEU A 44 -20.69 23.76 3.75
C LEU A 44 -20.82 24.86 4.82
N GLY A 45 -20.00 25.92 4.76
CA GLY A 45 -19.97 27.00 5.76
C GLY A 45 -19.11 26.70 7.00
N ASP A 46 -19.02 25.44 7.46
CA ASP A 46 -18.18 25.03 8.60
C ASP A 46 -17.53 23.64 8.39
N PRO A 47 -16.19 23.52 8.36
CA PRO A 47 -15.48 22.25 8.27
C PRO A 47 -15.71 21.24 9.39
N ARG A 48 -16.23 21.67 10.54
CA ARG A 48 -16.57 20.79 11.66
C ARG A 48 -17.81 19.95 11.39
N LEU A 49 -18.65 20.40 10.47
CA LEU A 49 -19.87 19.70 10.07
C LEU A 49 -19.61 18.54 9.12
N LEU A 50 -18.41 18.47 8.54
CA LEU A 50 -18.02 17.37 7.65
C LEU A 50 -17.67 16.13 8.49
N ASP A 51 -18.57 15.15 8.49
CA ASP A 51 -18.32 13.81 9.02
C ASP A 51 -17.17 13.14 8.25
N ARG A 52 -16.38 12.31 8.93
CA ARG A 52 -15.27 11.60 8.29
C ARG A 52 -15.76 10.72 7.13
N PHE A 53 -16.92 10.09 7.30
CA PHE A 53 -17.52 9.16 6.36
C PHE A 53 -18.47 9.83 5.35
N ASP A 54 -18.63 11.16 5.41
CA ASP A 54 -19.38 11.92 4.40
C ASP A 54 -18.52 12.14 3.15
N TYR A 55 -18.68 11.26 2.17
CA TYR A 55 -17.99 11.34 0.87
C TYR A 55 -18.80 12.08 -0.22
N SER A 56 -19.74 12.96 0.16
CA SER A 56 -20.44 13.84 -0.80
C SER A 56 -19.48 14.75 -1.56
N SER A 57 -18.36 15.13 -0.95
CA SER A 57 -17.28 15.91 -1.58
C SER A 57 -16.19 14.99 -2.13
N LYS A 58 -16.08 14.89 -3.46
CA LYS A 58 -14.98 14.15 -4.13
C LYS A 58 -13.58 14.63 -3.78
N HIS A 59 -13.44 15.90 -3.39
CA HIS A 59 -12.16 16.44 -2.95
C HIS A 59 -11.77 15.90 -1.57
N TRP A 60 -12.74 15.78 -0.64
CA TRP A 60 -12.52 15.15 0.65
C TRP A 60 -12.24 13.66 0.51
N GLU A 61 -13.06 12.95 -0.28
CA GLU A 61 -12.88 11.53 -0.57
C GLU A 61 -11.47 11.24 -1.10
N MET A 62 -10.96 12.04 -2.05
CA MET A 62 -9.60 11.90 -2.56
C MET A 62 -8.54 12.05 -1.46
N GLY A 63 -8.60 13.11 -0.67
CA GLY A 63 -7.62 13.39 0.38
C GLY A 63 -7.59 12.27 1.44
N ASP A 64 -8.78 11.83 1.86
CA ASP A 64 -8.96 10.76 2.83
C ASP A 64 -8.45 9.41 2.29
N ARG A 65 -8.90 9.00 1.10
CA ARG A 65 -8.49 7.71 0.49
C ARG A 65 -7.00 7.67 0.18
N SER A 66 -6.40 8.79 -0.23
CA SER A 66 -4.95 8.86 -0.48
C SER A 66 -4.14 8.64 0.80
N PHE A 67 -4.51 9.29 1.91
CA PHE A 67 -3.81 9.11 3.18
C PHE A 67 -4.06 7.73 3.78
N LEU A 68 -5.31 7.24 3.80
CA LEU A 68 -5.63 5.92 4.35
C LEU A 68 -4.93 4.80 3.59
N ASN A 69 -4.86 4.87 2.26
CA ASN A 69 -4.13 3.90 1.48
C ASN A 69 -2.62 3.87 1.81
N PHE A 70 -2.02 5.02 2.14
CA PHE A 70 -0.65 5.10 2.60
C PHE A 70 -0.54 4.48 4.01
N LEU A 71 -1.39 4.93 4.94
CA LEU A 71 -1.41 4.52 6.35
C LEU A 71 -1.55 3.00 6.51
N GLU A 72 -2.45 2.38 5.76
CA GLU A 72 -2.70 0.93 5.80
C GLU A 72 -1.45 0.11 5.44
N GLN A 73 -0.58 0.63 4.56
CA GLN A 73 0.62 -0.07 4.12
C GLN A 73 1.85 0.23 4.98
N THR A 74 1.86 1.34 5.74
CA THR A 74 3.03 1.81 6.49
C THR A 74 3.64 0.77 7.43
N PRO A 75 2.87 0.07 8.29
CA PRO A 75 3.44 -0.91 9.20
C PRO A 75 4.20 -2.02 8.46
N ALA A 76 3.58 -2.57 7.41
CA ALA A 76 4.16 -3.65 6.62
C ALA A 76 5.39 -3.18 5.84
N VAL A 77 5.34 -2.00 5.21
CA VAL A 77 6.45 -1.44 4.42
C VAL A 77 7.68 -1.21 5.29
N VAL A 78 7.51 -0.55 6.44
CA VAL A 78 8.63 -0.22 7.33
C VAL A 78 9.22 -1.50 7.93
N ALA A 79 8.38 -2.42 8.40
CA ALA A 79 8.84 -3.69 8.98
C ALA A 79 9.58 -4.55 7.95
N LEU A 80 8.98 -4.77 6.76
CA LEU A 80 9.59 -5.58 5.70
C LEU A 80 10.89 -4.96 5.19
N MET A 81 10.93 -3.65 4.98
CA MET A 81 12.13 -2.96 4.52
C MET A 81 13.28 -3.12 5.50
N TRP A 82 13.05 -2.90 6.81
CA TRP A 82 14.10 -3.06 7.82
C TRP A 82 14.52 -4.52 8.01
N MET A 83 13.59 -5.48 7.95
CA MET A 83 13.96 -6.89 7.96
C MET A 83 14.83 -7.26 6.75
N ASP A 84 14.45 -6.84 5.54
CA ASP A 84 15.24 -7.07 4.33
C ASP A 84 16.60 -6.35 4.41
N ALA A 85 16.65 -5.15 4.99
CA ALA A 85 17.91 -4.43 5.20
C ALA A 85 18.88 -5.18 6.14
N ILE A 86 18.37 -5.74 7.23
CA ILE A 86 19.18 -6.45 8.25
C ILE A 86 19.64 -7.82 7.73
N PHE A 87 18.73 -8.57 7.10
CA PHE A 87 18.96 -9.98 6.79
C PHE A 87 19.35 -10.25 5.33
N CYS A 88 19.05 -9.34 4.41
CA CYS A 88 19.30 -9.52 2.98
C CYS A 88 20.30 -8.49 2.43
N SER A 89 19.89 -7.23 2.31
CA SER A 89 20.72 -6.15 1.76
C SER A 89 20.19 -4.76 2.12
N ALA A 90 20.91 -4.05 3.01
CA ALA A 90 20.61 -2.67 3.40
C ALA A 90 20.53 -1.73 2.19
N ARG A 91 21.52 -1.81 1.29
CA ARG A 91 21.55 -0.97 0.08
C ARG A 91 20.33 -1.22 -0.81
N SER A 92 19.99 -2.48 -1.10
CA SER A 92 18.86 -2.80 -1.99
C SER A 92 17.53 -2.39 -1.35
N ALA A 93 17.34 -2.66 -0.06
CA ALA A 93 16.13 -2.30 0.66
C ALA A 93 15.89 -0.79 0.64
N GLY A 94 16.92 0.00 0.92
CA GLY A 94 16.81 1.46 0.91
C GLY A 94 16.54 2.05 -0.47
N ILE A 95 17.22 1.56 -1.53
CA ILE A 95 16.95 2.00 -2.91
C ILE A 95 15.51 1.63 -3.32
N ALA A 96 15.06 0.42 -3.02
CA ALA A 96 13.70 -0.01 -3.32
C ALA A 96 12.66 0.86 -2.61
N LEU A 97 12.91 1.27 -1.35
CA LEU A 97 12.02 2.19 -0.65
C LEU A 97 11.98 3.60 -1.29
N LEU A 98 13.07 4.08 -1.88
CA LEU A 98 13.04 5.33 -2.65
C LEU A 98 12.16 5.20 -3.90
N VAL A 99 12.29 4.09 -4.63
CA VAL A 99 11.43 3.80 -5.80
C VAL A 99 9.96 3.70 -5.37
N TYR A 100 9.67 3.03 -4.25
CA TYR A 100 8.34 3.00 -3.65
C TYR A 100 7.81 4.42 -3.41
N CYS A 101 8.62 5.31 -2.83
CA CYS A 101 8.19 6.69 -2.54
C CYS A 101 7.80 7.46 -3.81
N VAL A 102 8.53 7.26 -4.92
CA VAL A 102 8.20 7.87 -6.21
C VAL A 102 6.82 7.42 -6.69
N PHE A 103 6.56 6.12 -6.71
CA PHE A 103 5.26 5.61 -7.12
C PHE A 103 4.13 6.02 -6.16
N ARG A 104 4.42 6.08 -4.86
CA ARG A 104 3.46 6.53 -3.86
C ARG A 104 3.07 8.00 -4.07
N LEU A 105 4.01 8.86 -4.43
CA LEU A 105 3.74 10.27 -4.75
C LEU A 105 2.80 10.43 -5.95
N LEU A 106 2.82 9.51 -6.91
CA LEU A 106 1.92 9.54 -8.09
C LEU A 106 0.46 9.21 -7.74
N PHE A 107 0.20 8.52 -6.64
CA PHE A 107 -1.15 8.08 -6.25
C PHE A 107 -2.17 9.22 -6.17
N PRO A 108 -1.96 10.31 -5.38
CA PRO A 108 -2.92 11.41 -5.30
C PRO A 108 -3.08 12.15 -6.64
N VAL A 109 -2.00 12.22 -7.45
CA VAL A 109 -2.05 12.83 -8.79
C VAL A 109 -2.96 12.04 -9.71
N PHE A 110 -2.81 10.71 -9.74
CA PHE A 110 -3.64 9.82 -10.56
C PHE A 110 -5.08 9.70 -10.05
N TRP A 111 -5.30 9.84 -8.75
CA TRP A 111 -6.64 9.95 -8.20
C TRP A 111 -7.35 11.22 -8.67
N ALA A 112 -6.64 12.35 -8.72
CA ALA A 112 -7.20 13.64 -9.12
C ALA A 112 -7.72 13.69 -10.57
N VAL A 113 -7.20 12.83 -11.47
CA VAL A 113 -7.58 12.84 -12.91
C VAL A 113 -9.05 12.46 -13.13
N LYS A 114 -9.58 11.48 -12.40
CA LYS A 114 -10.96 10.98 -12.59
C LYS A 114 -11.81 10.98 -11.32
N GLY A 115 -11.23 11.23 -10.15
CA GLY A 115 -11.94 11.22 -8.87
C GLY A 115 -12.56 9.86 -8.50
N ARG A 116 -12.07 8.77 -9.10
CA ARG A 116 -12.52 7.39 -8.89
C ARG A 116 -11.41 6.41 -9.23
N TRP A 117 -11.53 5.17 -8.72
CA TRP A 117 -10.62 4.08 -9.03
C TRP A 117 -10.46 3.89 -10.55
N ASN A 118 -9.22 3.75 -11.02
CA ASN A 118 -8.89 3.64 -12.43
C ASN A 118 -7.48 3.04 -12.62
N LEU A 119 -7.13 2.69 -13.86
CA LEU A 119 -5.86 2.03 -14.18
C LEU A 119 -4.62 2.86 -13.84
N LEU A 120 -4.69 4.20 -13.80
CA LEU A 120 -3.55 5.02 -13.38
C LEU A 120 -3.27 4.81 -11.89
N ILE A 121 -4.31 4.73 -11.05
CA ILE A 121 -4.17 4.41 -9.63
C ILE A 121 -3.49 3.06 -9.47
N GLU A 122 -3.91 2.05 -10.23
CA GLU A 122 -3.24 0.74 -10.27
C GLU A 122 -1.78 0.88 -10.68
N ALA A 123 -1.46 1.64 -11.72
CA ALA A 123 -0.09 1.86 -12.17
C ALA A 123 0.81 2.51 -11.09
N SER A 124 0.27 3.35 -10.21
CA SER A 124 1.01 3.86 -9.04
C SER A 124 1.09 2.87 -7.86
N THR A 125 0.12 1.97 -7.75
CA THR A 125 0.00 1.10 -6.56
C THR A 125 0.71 -0.24 -6.76
N GLN A 126 0.59 -0.86 -7.92
CA GLN A 126 1.16 -2.18 -8.21
C GLN A 126 2.69 -2.23 -8.04
N PRO A 127 3.49 -1.23 -8.45
CA PRO A 127 4.93 -1.22 -8.19
C PRO A 127 5.28 -1.22 -6.70
N CYS A 128 4.46 -0.57 -5.87
CA CYS A 128 4.65 -0.57 -4.43
C CYS A 128 4.46 -1.97 -3.83
N TYR A 129 3.39 -2.68 -4.24
CA TYR A 129 3.18 -4.06 -3.84
C TYR A 129 4.23 -5.01 -4.39
N ALA A 130 4.76 -4.76 -5.59
CA ALA A 130 5.83 -5.58 -6.15
C ALA A 130 7.11 -5.50 -5.30
N ILE A 131 7.45 -4.31 -4.80
CA ILE A 131 8.57 -4.12 -3.88
C ILE A 131 8.34 -4.87 -2.55
N MET A 132 7.15 -4.74 -1.95
CA MET A 132 6.82 -5.44 -0.71
C MET A 132 6.83 -6.97 -0.87
N ASN A 133 6.30 -7.46 -2.00
CA ASN A 133 6.28 -8.88 -2.33
C ASN A 133 7.70 -9.40 -2.61
N TYR A 134 8.57 -8.58 -3.20
CA TYR A 134 9.98 -8.93 -3.36
C TYR A 134 10.71 -9.07 -2.02
N TRP A 135 10.53 -8.15 -1.06
CA TRP A 135 11.10 -8.28 0.29
C TRP A 135 10.57 -9.53 0.99
N THR A 136 9.25 -9.76 0.91
CA THR A 136 8.61 -10.96 1.46
C THR A 136 9.21 -12.24 0.88
N ALA A 137 9.34 -12.32 -0.44
CA ALA A 137 9.94 -13.47 -1.13
C ALA A 137 11.42 -13.65 -0.77
N SER A 138 12.17 -12.56 -0.64
CA SER A 138 13.59 -12.58 -0.26
C SER A 138 13.79 -13.16 1.15
N LEU A 139 12.99 -12.70 2.11
CA LEU A 139 13.02 -13.18 3.49
C LEU A 139 12.55 -14.64 3.59
N LEU A 140 11.49 -15.02 2.88
CA LEU A 140 11.03 -16.42 2.83
C LEU A 140 12.07 -17.35 2.20
N TYR A 141 12.69 -16.93 1.09
CA TYR A 141 13.74 -17.69 0.43
C TYR A 141 14.95 -17.86 1.34
N LEU A 142 15.36 -16.80 2.05
CA LEU A 142 16.42 -16.86 3.05
C LEU A 142 16.07 -17.83 4.19
N ALA A 143 14.85 -17.76 4.72
CA ALA A 143 14.41 -18.61 5.82
C ALA A 143 14.35 -20.10 5.45
N VAL A 144 13.92 -20.41 4.22
CA VAL A 144 13.78 -21.80 3.76
C VAL A 144 15.11 -22.39 3.29
N THR A 145 15.93 -21.61 2.59
CA THR A 145 17.13 -22.13 1.89
C THR A 145 18.45 -21.77 2.58
N GLY A 146 18.45 -20.78 3.48
CA GLY A 146 19.67 -20.19 4.04
C GLY A 146 20.48 -19.39 3.02
N ARG A 147 19.93 -19.10 1.82
CA ARG A 147 20.62 -18.38 0.74
C ARG A 147 19.93 -17.06 0.45
N GLN A 148 20.68 -16.09 -0.06
CA GLN A 148 20.15 -14.81 -0.48
C GLN A 148 19.45 -14.93 -1.84
N LEU A 149 18.22 -14.43 -1.95
CA LEU A 149 17.48 -14.45 -3.23
C LEU A 149 18.25 -13.65 -4.30
N GLY A 150 18.82 -12.51 -3.91
CA GLY A 150 19.64 -11.69 -4.81
C GLY A 150 20.83 -12.42 -5.45
N ALA A 151 21.35 -13.48 -4.83
CA ALA A 151 22.46 -14.27 -5.38
C ALA A 151 22.05 -15.21 -6.52
N VAL A 152 20.76 -15.50 -6.66
CA VAL A 152 20.21 -16.34 -7.75
C VAL A 152 19.39 -15.53 -8.77
N MET A 153 19.25 -14.22 -8.55
CA MET A 153 18.58 -13.32 -9.49
C MET A 153 19.44 -13.13 -10.76
N PRO A 154 18.81 -12.92 -11.92
CA PRO A 154 19.54 -12.61 -13.15
C PRO A 154 20.32 -11.30 -13.00
N SER A 155 21.48 -11.19 -13.65
CA SER A 155 22.28 -9.95 -13.67
C SER A 155 21.72 -8.87 -14.61
N ASN A 156 20.87 -9.26 -15.56
CA ASN A 156 20.21 -8.35 -16.50
C ASN A 156 19.02 -7.65 -15.81
N VAL A 157 19.03 -6.31 -15.81
CA VAL A 157 18.00 -5.47 -15.14
C VAL A 157 16.59 -5.75 -15.66
N LEU A 158 16.40 -5.95 -16.97
CA LEU A 158 15.09 -6.24 -17.53
C LEU A 158 14.57 -7.59 -17.02
N LEU A 159 15.43 -8.61 -16.97
CA LEU A 159 15.07 -9.91 -16.39
C LEU A 159 14.78 -9.81 -14.90
N VAL A 160 15.50 -8.98 -14.14
CA VAL A 160 15.20 -8.71 -12.71
C VAL A 160 13.79 -8.16 -12.58
N VAL A 161 13.43 -7.14 -13.37
CA VAL A 161 12.08 -6.55 -13.35
C VAL A 161 11.02 -7.60 -13.67
N ILE A 162 11.23 -8.43 -14.69
CA ILE A 162 10.30 -9.51 -15.05
C ILE A 162 10.14 -10.50 -13.89
N VAL A 163 11.24 -10.94 -13.26
CA VAL A 163 11.18 -11.87 -12.12
C VAL A 163 10.45 -11.24 -10.93
N VAL A 164 10.69 -9.97 -10.63
CA VAL A 164 9.97 -9.24 -9.57
C VAL A 164 8.47 -9.15 -9.87
N VAL A 165 8.09 -8.90 -11.12
CA VAL A 165 6.68 -8.91 -11.55
C VAL A 165 6.08 -10.30 -11.37
N LEU A 166 6.79 -11.37 -11.73
CA LEU A 166 6.31 -12.75 -11.55
C LEU A 166 6.16 -13.11 -10.06
N ILE A 167 7.13 -12.74 -9.21
CA ILE A 167 7.03 -12.88 -7.75
C ILE A 167 5.79 -12.16 -7.23
N HIS A 168 5.60 -10.92 -7.68
CA HIS A 168 4.46 -10.10 -7.28
C HIS A 168 3.14 -10.78 -7.68
N LEU A 169 2.98 -11.19 -8.94
CA LEU A 169 1.77 -11.86 -9.41
C LEU A 169 1.50 -13.16 -8.64
N GLY A 170 2.54 -13.97 -8.41
CA GLY A 170 2.43 -15.22 -7.66
C GLY A 170 1.95 -15.01 -6.22
N LEU A 171 2.59 -14.09 -5.48
CA LEU A 171 2.19 -13.78 -4.11
C LEU A 171 0.83 -13.09 -4.03
N THR A 172 0.49 -12.23 -4.98
CA THR A 172 -0.84 -11.61 -5.08
C THR A 172 -1.92 -12.69 -5.22
N VAL A 173 -1.75 -13.66 -6.12
CA VAL A 173 -2.71 -14.77 -6.26
C VAL A 173 -2.89 -15.52 -4.94
N VAL A 174 -1.80 -15.85 -4.23
CA VAL A 174 -1.87 -16.54 -2.93
C VAL A 174 -2.66 -15.73 -1.90
N VAL A 175 -2.34 -14.44 -1.74
CA VAL A 175 -3.00 -13.57 -0.76
C VAL A 175 -4.48 -13.36 -1.11
N PHE A 176 -4.82 -13.18 -2.38
CA PHE A 176 -6.20 -13.02 -2.83
C PHE A 176 -7.05 -14.28 -2.56
N LEU A 177 -6.50 -15.46 -2.78
CA LEU A 177 -7.20 -16.72 -2.50
C LEU A 177 -7.49 -16.87 -1.00
N VAL A 178 -6.49 -16.60 -0.14
CA VAL A 178 -6.65 -16.68 1.32
C VAL A 178 -7.61 -15.60 1.82
N GLY A 179 -7.43 -14.35 1.41
CA GLY A 179 -8.29 -13.23 1.79
C GLY A 179 -9.74 -13.43 1.33
N GLY A 180 -9.94 -13.93 0.12
CA GLY A 180 -11.27 -14.26 -0.40
C GLY A 180 -11.96 -15.39 0.37
N ALA A 181 -11.21 -16.39 0.84
CA ALA A 181 -11.74 -17.43 1.71
C ALA A 181 -12.18 -16.87 3.08
N PHE A 182 -11.38 -15.99 3.69
CA PHE A 182 -11.77 -15.30 4.93
C PHE A 182 -13.00 -14.41 4.73
N ALA A 183 -13.07 -13.66 3.62
CA ALA A 183 -14.22 -12.81 3.33
C ALA A 183 -15.53 -13.62 3.22
N LYS A 184 -15.50 -14.76 2.53
CA LYS A 184 -16.66 -15.68 2.44
C LYS A 184 -17.06 -16.27 3.79
N LEU A 185 -16.07 -16.61 4.64
CA LEU A 185 -16.35 -17.11 5.98
C LEU A 185 -17.01 -16.04 6.85
N LEU A 186 -16.56 -14.79 6.75
CA LEU A 186 -17.17 -13.67 7.45
C LEU A 186 -18.59 -13.42 6.96
N GLU A 187 -18.83 -13.45 5.64
CA GLU A 187 -20.17 -13.29 5.05
C GLU A 187 -21.18 -14.27 5.69
N GLN A 188 -20.81 -15.55 5.82
CA GLN A 188 -21.65 -16.57 6.47
C GLN A 188 -21.93 -16.28 7.95
N GLY A 189 -20.97 -15.68 8.66
CA GLY A 189 -21.12 -15.33 10.08
C GLY A 189 -22.00 -14.10 10.32
N PHE A 190 -22.20 -13.26 9.29
CA PHE A 190 -23.01 -12.04 9.35
C PHE A 190 -24.33 -12.15 8.57
N GLU A 191 -24.72 -13.36 8.12
CA GLU A 191 -26.02 -13.59 7.52
C GLU A 191 -27.15 -13.30 8.54
N SER A 192 -27.94 -12.25 8.26
CA SER A 192 -29.31 -11.93 8.73
C SER A 192 -29.56 -10.77 9.71
N GLU A 193 -28.60 -9.93 10.09
CA GLU A 193 -28.94 -8.67 10.77
C GLU A 193 -29.21 -7.54 9.76
N GLY A 194 -30.43 -7.49 9.23
CA GLY A 194 -31.00 -6.22 8.80
C GLY A 194 -30.79 -5.81 7.34
N ALA A 195 -30.97 -6.73 6.39
CA ALA A 195 -31.63 -6.33 5.14
C ALA A 195 -33.10 -5.96 5.48
N SER A 196 -33.31 -4.88 6.25
CA SER A 196 -34.56 -4.14 6.14
C SER A 196 -34.62 -3.76 4.67
N PRO A 197 -35.65 -4.17 3.92
CA PRO A 197 -35.92 -3.58 2.63
C PRO A 197 -35.82 -2.07 2.85
N LEU A 198 -34.97 -1.39 2.08
CA LEU A 198 -35.10 0.04 1.94
C LEU A 198 -36.50 0.20 1.34
N GLU A 199 -37.50 0.40 2.21
CA GLU A 199 -38.87 0.63 1.81
C GLU A 199 -38.84 1.71 0.74
N GLU A 200 -39.39 1.35 -0.43
CA GLU A 200 -39.59 2.18 -1.60
C GLU A 200 -40.47 3.39 -1.24
N SER A 201 -39.92 4.37 -0.51
CA SER A 201 -40.63 5.61 -0.15
C SER A 201 -40.49 6.67 -1.23
N SER A 202 -40.77 6.32 -2.49
CA SER A 202 -40.83 7.33 -3.56
C SER A 202 -41.81 7.03 -4.69
N SER A 203 -43.01 6.52 -4.40
CA SER A 203 -44.07 6.42 -5.40
C SER A 203 -45.39 7.12 -5.07
N ASP A 204 -45.43 8.10 -4.16
CA ASP A 204 -46.65 8.90 -3.94
C ASP A 204 -46.32 10.40 -3.81
N ALA A 205 -45.95 11.01 -4.93
CA ALA A 205 -46.09 12.45 -5.14
C ALA A 205 -46.64 12.68 -6.55
N ALA A 206 -47.94 12.45 -6.68
CA ALA A 206 -48.79 12.93 -7.77
C ALA A 206 -49.52 14.20 -7.32
#